data_AF-A0A7C4RT35-F1
#
_entry.id   AF-A0A7C4RT35-F1
#
_cell.length_a   1.000
_cell.length_b   1.000
_cell.length_c   1.000
_cell.angle_alpha   90.00
_cell.angle_beta   90.00
_cell.angle_gamma   90.00
#
_symmetry.space_group_name_H-M   'P 1'
#
loop_
_entity.id
_entity.type
_entity.pdbx_description
1 polymer ?
#
loop_
_entity_poly.entity_id
_entity_poly.type
_entity_poly.pdbx_seq_one_letter_code
_entity_poly.pdbx_strand_id
1 'polypeptide(L)'
;MKEIRNEARRLMKGFCRVCPVCDGRACAGEVPGMGGLGTGAAFQDNVAALAECKLAMRLIHDVVEPDTTTRVLGIDLAIPVLAAPIGGVSFNMGGQRSEEEYI
;
A
#
# COMPACT_ATOMS: atom_id res chain seq x y z
N MET A 1 -7.74 12.09 0.93
CA MET A 1 -6.42 11.62 1.45
C MET A 1 -6.05 12.12 2.84
N LYS A 2 -6.21 13.41 3.18
CA LYS A 2 -5.83 13.93 4.51
C LYS A 2 -6.61 13.27 5.65
N GLU A 3 -7.93 13.17 5.52
CA GLU A 3 -8.83 12.52 6.49
C GLU A 3 -8.49 11.04 6.69
N ILE A 4 -8.34 10.29 5.59
CA ILE A 4 -7.94 8.88 5.60
C ILE A 4 -6.61 8.69 6.38
N ARG A 5 -5.61 9.53 6.12
CA ARG A 5 -4.32 9.47 6.83
C ARG A 5 -4.44 9.83 8.31
N ASN A 6 -5.31 10.77 8.67
CA ASN A 6 -5.54 11.14 10.06
C ASN A 6 -6.19 9.99 10.83
N GLU A 7 -7.18 9.35 10.23
CA GLU A 7 -7.84 8.19 10.81
C GLU A 7 -6.88 7.01 10.95
N ALA A 8 -6.06 6.74 9.92
CA ALA A 8 -5.02 5.71 9.98
C ALA A 8 -4.03 5.95 11.14
N ARG A 9 -3.61 7.20 11.37
CA ARG A 9 -2.72 7.54 12.52
C ARG A 9 -3.38 7.29 13.86
N ARG A 10 -4.69 7.50 13.97
CA ARG A 10 -5.46 7.24 15.18
C ARG A 10 -5.57 5.74 15.45
N LEU A 11 -5.91 4.97 14.41
CA LEU A 11 -6.14 3.52 14.50
C LEU A 11 -4.83 2.74 14.74
N MET A 12 -3.75 3.12 14.06
CA MET A 12 -2.50 2.34 14.03
C MET A 12 -1.39 2.96 14.89
N LYS A 13 -1.76 3.83 15.85
CA LYS A 13 -0.79 4.54 16.70
C LYS A 13 0.13 3.56 17.42
N GLY A 14 1.44 3.72 17.23
CA GLY A 14 2.47 2.84 17.81
C GLY A 14 2.85 1.64 16.94
N PHE A 15 2.10 1.34 15.87
CA PHE A 15 2.33 0.20 14.97
C PHE A 15 2.65 0.65 13.54
N CYS A 16 2.09 1.77 13.10
CA CYS A 16 2.40 2.41 11.83
C CYS A 16 2.53 3.92 12.02
N ARG A 17 3.57 4.51 11.41
CA ARG A 17 3.84 5.95 11.48
C ARG A 17 3.06 6.76 10.43
N VAL A 18 2.40 6.09 9.48
CA VAL A 18 1.69 6.70 8.35
C VAL A 18 2.57 7.77 7.69
N CYS A 19 3.78 7.33 7.30
CA CYS A 19 4.81 8.18 6.73
C CYS A 19 4.26 8.92 5.50
N PRO A 20 4.66 10.18 5.25
CA PRO A 20 4.27 10.90 4.04
C PRO A 20 4.67 10.15 2.76
N VAL A 21 5.85 9.51 2.80
CA VAL A 21 6.35 8.53 1.83
C VAL A 21 6.75 7.30 2.64
N CYS A 22 6.12 6.16 2.37
CA CYS A 22 6.41 4.92 3.07
C CYS A 22 7.45 4.12 2.29
N ASP A 23 8.60 3.89 2.92
CA ASP A 23 9.73 3.11 2.36
C ASP A 23 10.27 2.07 3.35
N GLY A 24 9.59 1.89 4.49
CA GLY A 24 9.99 0.92 5.52
C GLY A 24 11.17 1.33 6.41
N ARG A 25 11.83 2.47 6.18
CA ARG A 25 13.02 2.87 6.96
C ARG A 25 12.72 3.09 8.43
N ALA A 26 11.61 3.76 8.72
CA ALA A 26 11.24 4.12 10.08
C ALA A 26 10.81 2.91 10.93
N CYS A 27 10.45 1.78 10.30
CA CYS A 27 9.95 0.56 10.95
C CYS A 27 10.79 -0.68 10.59
N ALA A 28 12.05 -0.49 10.20
CA ALA A 28 12.95 -1.60 9.90
C ALA A 28 13.17 -2.48 11.14
N GLY A 29 12.90 -3.78 10.99
CA GLY A 29 13.06 -4.77 12.05
C GLY A 29 11.93 -4.80 13.08
N GLU A 30 10.88 -4.00 12.91
CA GLU A 30 9.77 -3.91 13.86
C GLU A 30 8.71 -4.99 13.61
N VAL A 31 8.41 -5.76 14.66
CA VAL A 31 7.24 -6.65 14.76
C VAL A 31 6.71 -6.54 16.21
N PRO A 32 5.40 -6.36 16.44
CA PRO A 32 4.30 -6.17 15.49
C PRO A 32 4.36 -4.83 14.73
N GLY A 33 3.69 -4.76 13.58
CA GLY A 33 3.54 -3.53 12.80
C GLY A 33 3.58 -3.78 11.29
N MET A 34 3.54 -2.71 10.50
CA MET A 34 3.70 -2.78 9.04
C MET A 34 5.16 -3.05 8.59
N GLY A 35 6.06 -3.28 9.55
CA GLY A 35 7.51 -3.17 9.40
C GLY A 35 8.15 -4.12 8.40
N GLY A 36 9.32 -3.73 7.90
CA GLY A 36 10.15 -4.58 7.05
C GLY A 36 11.00 -5.52 7.89
N LEU A 37 10.89 -6.83 7.68
CA LEU A 37 11.62 -7.85 8.45
C LEU A 37 13.15 -7.62 8.45
N GLY A 38 13.79 -7.83 9.59
CA GLY A 38 15.25 -7.71 9.72
C GLY A 38 15.73 -6.27 9.50
N THR A 39 16.53 -6.04 8.47
CA THR A 39 17.03 -4.69 8.14
C THR A 39 16.02 -3.84 7.39
N GLY A 40 14.88 -4.42 6.95
CA GLY A 40 13.92 -3.75 6.09
C GLY A 40 14.43 -3.48 4.66
N ALA A 41 15.60 -4.03 4.28
CA ALA A 41 16.23 -3.77 2.98
C ALA A 41 15.31 -4.13 1.81
N ALA A 42 14.68 -5.32 1.83
CA ALA A 42 13.79 -5.74 0.75
C ALA A 42 12.60 -4.79 0.54
N PHE A 43 12.04 -4.20 1.61
CA PHE A 43 10.99 -3.19 1.48
C PHE A 43 11.56 -1.93 0.80
N GLN A 44 12.68 -1.42 1.28
CA GLN A 44 13.34 -0.25 0.70
C GLN A 44 13.69 -0.46 -0.78
N ASP A 45 14.21 -1.64 -1.13
CA ASP A 45 14.61 -2.02 -2.48
C ASP A 45 13.39 -2.10 -3.43
N ASN A 46 12.26 -2.65 -2.97
CA ASN A 46 11.02 -2.68 -3.76
C ASN A 46 10.55 -1.25 -4.12
N VAL A 47 10.65 -0.31 -3.18
CA VAL A 47 10.28 1.10 -3.45
C VAL A 47 11.29 1.76 -4.38
N ALA A 48 12.58 1.52 -4.19
CA ALA A 48 13.64 2.06 -5.03
C ALA A 48 13.52 1.57 -6.48
N ALA A 49 13.29 0.27 -6.70
CA ALA A 49 13.11 -0.33 -8.02
C ALA A 49 11.94 0.31 -8.78
N LEU A 50 10.81 0.57 -8.11
CA LEU A 50 9.68 1.26 -8.74
C LEU A 50 10.02 2.72 -9.10
N ALA A 51 10.83 3.40 -8.29
CA ALA A 51 11.23 4.79 -8.55
C ALA A 51 12.21 4.95 -9.72
N GLU A 52 12.94 3.88 -10.07
CA GLU A 52 13.82 3.83 -11.24
C GLU A 52 13.04 3.84 -12.55
N CYS A 53 11.85 3.22 -12.58
CA CYS A 53 10.96 3.22 -13.73
C CYS A 53 10.49 4.65 -14.09
N LYS A 54 10.70 5.05 -15.35
CA LYS A 54 10.23 6.35 -15.89
C LYS A 54 9.13 6.12 -16.91
N LEU A 55 8.14 7.00 -16.91
CA LEU A 55 7.05 6.97 -17.90
C LEU A 55 7.47 7.73 -19.16
N ALA A 56 7.52 7.05 -20.29
CA ALA A 56 7.65 7.69 -21.60
C ALA A 56 6.29 8.27 -22.02
N MET A 57 6.00 9.49 -21.59
CA MET A 57 4.70 10.11 -21.81
C MET A 57 4.43 10.41 -23.29
N ARG A 58 3.28 9.94 -23.79
CA ARG A 58 2.70 10.43 -25.05
C ARG A 58 1.71 11.55 -24.72
N LEU A 59 2.04 12.79 -25.10
CA LEU A 59 1.23 13.97 -24.75
C LEU A 59 0.21 14.37 -25.83
N ILE A 60 0.38 13.86 -27.06
CA ILE A 60 -0.53 14.13 -28.18
C ILE A 60 -1.30 12.83 -28.47
N HIS A 61 -2.58 12.80 -28.08
CA HIS A 61 -3.52 11.70 -28.33
C HIS A 61 -4.97 12.22 -28.22
N ASP A 62 -5.91 11.40 -28.65
CA ASP A 62 -7.36 11.66 -28.67
C ASP A 62 -8.11 11.12 -27.43
N VAL A 63 -7.44 10.33 -26.58
CA VAL A 63 -8.03 9.81 -25.33
C VAL A 63 -8.44 10.96 -24.39
N VAL A 64 -9.75 11.07 -24.12
CA VAL A 64 -10.35 12.03 -23.17
C VAL A 64 -10.74 11.35 -21.86
N GLU A 65 -11.37 10.17 -21.96
CA GLU A 65 -11.81 9.36 -20.82
C GLU A 65 -11.09 8.00 -20.85
N PRO A 66 -10.07 7.77 -20.00
CA PRO A 66 -9.38 6.49 -19.95
C PRO A 66 -10.28 5.38 -19.41
N ASP A 67 -10.37 4.27 -20.14
CA ASP A 67 -10.98 3.04 -19.64
C ASP A 67 -9.97 2.29 -18.76
N THR A 68 -10.30 2.14 -17.48
CA THR A 68 -9.47 1.43 -16.50
C THR A 68 -9.92 -0.01 -16.27
N THR A 69 -11.00 -0.45 -16.92
CA THR A 69 -11.56 -1.78 -16.70
C THR A 69 -10.59 -2.86 -17.19
N THR A 70 -10.61 -4.01 -16.53
CA THR A 70 -9.80 -5.16 -16.94
C THR A 70 -10.48 -6.47 -16.54
N ARG A 71 -9.99 -7.58 -17.09
CA ARG A 71 -10.45 -8.92 -16.72
C ARG A 71 -9.27 -9.76 -16.26
N VAL A 72 -9.32 -10.22 -15.02
CA VAL A 72 -8.27 -11.03 -14.40
C VAL A 72 -8.88 -12.35 -13.95
N LEU A 73 -8.33 -13.48 -14.42
CA LEU A 73 -8.81 -14.82 -14.09
C LEU A 73 -10.34 -15.02 -14.32
N GLY A 74 -10.89 -14.35 -15.32
CA GLY A 74 -12.31 -14.42 -15.66
C GLY A 74 -13.21 -13.43 -14.89
N ILE A 75 -12.67 -12.67 -13.94
CA ILE A 75 -13.37 -11.67 -13.12
C ILE A 75 -13.18 -10.29 -13.73
N ASP A 76 -14.29 -9.57 -13.94
CA ASP A 76 -14.26 -8.19 -14.40
C ASP A 76 -13.97 -7.24 -13.23
N LEU A 77 -12.99 -6.35 -13.41
CA LEU A 77 -12.54 -5.37 -12.43
C LEU A 77 -12.70 -3.95 -13.01
N ALA A 78 -13.15 -3.01 -12.17
CA ALA A 78 -13.24 -1.60 -12.55
C ALA A 78 -11.86 -0.93 -12.74
N ILE A 79 -10.83 -1.43 -12.04
CA ILE A 79 -9.42 -1.02 -12.13
C ILE A 79 -8.53 -2.26 -11.91
N PRO A 80 -7.29 -2.31 -12.44
CA PRO A 80 -6.35 -3.42 -12.24
C PRO A 80 -5.69 -3.39 -10.85
N VAL A 81 -6.47 -3.33 -9.78
CA VAL A 81 -6.01 -3.23 -8.38
C VAL A 81 -6.81 -4.20 -7.51
N LEU A 82 -6.11 -4.94 -6.64
CA LEU A 82 -6.69 -5.87 -5.68
C LEU A 82 -6.12 -5.61 -4.28
N ALA A 83 -6.92 -5.86 -3.24
CA ALA A 83 -6.41 -5.91 -1.88
C ALA A 83 -5.53 -7.17 -1.73
N ALA A 84 -4.30 -7.00 -1.23
CA ALA A 84 -3.40 -8.11 -0.98
C ALA A 84 -3.91 -8.93 0.23
N PRO A 85 -3.76 -10.26 0.26
CA PRO A 85 -4.09 -11.02 1.46
C PRO A 85 -3.10 -10.66 2.58
N ILE A 86 -3.60 -10.13 3.70
CA ILE A 86 -2.80 -9.78 4.87
C ILE A 86 -3.28 -10.59 6.07
N GLY A 87 -2.37 -11.34 6.68
CA GLY A 87 -2.62 -12.04 7.95
C GLY A 87 -2.22 -11.20 9.17
N GLY A 88 -2.85 -11.46 10.30
CA GLY A 88 -2.58 -10.79 11.56
C GLY A 88 -2.96 -9.31 11.52
N VAL A 89 -4.07 -8.94 10.87
CA VAL A 89 -4.52 -7.54 10.74
C VAL A 89 -4.63 -6.89 12.12
N SER A 90 -5.36 -7.50 13.04
CA SER A 90 -5.50 -6.98 14.41
C SER A 90 -4.14 -6.85 15.11
N PHE A 91 -3.26 -7.85 14.97
CA PHE A 91 -1.93 -7.85 15.57
C PHE A 91 -1.01 -6.74 15.02
N ASN A 92 -0.99 -6.54 13.71
CA ASN A 92 -0.08 -5.61 13.03
C ASN A 92 -0.65 -4.19 12.91
N MET A 93 -1.96 -4.00 13.05
CA MET A 93 -2.65 -2.72 12.87
C MET A 93 -3.17 -2.11 14.18
N GLY A 94 -2.63 -2.55 15.33
CA GLY A 94 -2.90 -1.93 16.62
C GLY A 94 -4.21 -2.34 17.28
N GLY A 95 -4.76 -3.49 16.93
CA GLY A 95 -5.91 -4.13 17.60
C GLY A 95 -7.26 -3.48 17.34
N GLN A 96 -7.30 -2.36 16.61
CA GLN A 96 -8.53 -1.58 16.36
C GLN A 96 -9.28 -1.99 15.09
N ARG A 97 -8.77 -2.99 14.34
CA ARG A 97 -9.37 -3.51 13.11
C ARG A 97 -9.31 -5.03 13.08
N SER A 98 -10.37 -5.66 12.59
CA SER A 98 -10.41 -7.11 12.41
C SER A 98 -9.97 -7.52 10.99
N GLU A 99 -9.68 -8.82 10.80
CA GLU A 99 -9.37 -9.35 9.46
C GLU A 99 -10.61 -9.31 8.55
N GLU A 100 -11.81 -9.47 9.11
CA GLU A 100 -13.07 -9.39 8.37
C GLU A 100 -13.36 -7.97 7.86
N GLU A 101 -12.96 -6.93 8.61
CA GLU A 101 -13.09 -5.54 8.15
C GLU A 101 -12.08 -5.16 7.05
N TYR A 102 -11.03 -5.97 6.85
CA TYR A 102 -10.02 -5.74 5.83
C TYR A 102 -10.42 -6.28 4.45
N ILE A 103 -11.30 -7.28 4.40
CA ILE A 103 -11.71 -8.00 3.20
C ILE A 103 -13.02 -7.46 2.63
#